data_AF-A0A5C7R456-F1
#
_entry.id   AF-A0A5C7R456-F1
#
_cell.length_a   1.000
_cell.length_b   1.000
_cell.length_c   1.000
_cell.angle_alpha   90.00
_cell.angle_beta   90.00
_cell.angle_gamma   90.00
#
_symmetry.space_group_name_H-M   'P 1'
#
loop_
_entity.id
_entity.type
_entity.pdbx_description
1 polymer ?
#
loop_
_entity_poly.entity_id
_entity_poly.type
_entity_poly.pdbx_seq_one_letter_code
_entity_poly.pdbx_strand_id
1 'polypeptide(L)'
;MPGTIRAPEPSLRPPACSPFGRSGRQSAHATIAGTNGRMSCPTAASSQGIPMRHLVFAVLCSFSLGACAQSAPPQDGSGQKISVGSNSPAATKPIAEPSFAAGSPQERVRNVLKGLNPAIRVDSIEPSPVRGFHQVVAGGQVVYVSEDGKYLFQGELMDVAARKNLSDVALSKVRGEVLKTLPLADRIVFSPTGTPKHKVVVLTDIECGYCRKFHSEIAEINRRGIEVEYLAFPRAGLGSADYR
;
A
#
# COMPACT_ATOMS: atom_id res chain seq x y z
N MET A 1 -41.23 -54.45 23.11
CA MET A 1 -41.26 -53.22 23.92
C MET A 1 -39.86 -52.64 23.94
N PRO A 2 -39.67 -51.33 23.80
CA PRO A 2 -40.07 -50.41 22.71
C PRO A 2 -38.77 -49.85 22.06
N GLY A 3 -38.72 -49.04 21.02
CA GLY A 3 -39.72 -48.24 20.33
C GLY A 3 -38.93 -47.18 19.55
N THR A 4 -39.08 -47.22 18.23
CA THR A 4 -38.59 -46.24 17.28
C THR A 4 -39.16 -44.86 17.59
N ILE A 5 -38.32 -43.83 17.73
CA ILE A 5 -38.76 -42.43 17.68
C ILE A 5 -37.93 -41.70 16.63
N ARG A 6 -38.56 -41.49 15.49
CA ARG A 6 -38.15 -40.59 14.40
C ARG A 6 -38.81 -39.24 14.72
N ALA A 7 -38.01 -38.20 14.90
CA ALA A 7 -38.50 -36.82 15.04
C ALA A 7 -38.20 -36.01 13.76
N PRO A 8 -38.99 -34.96 13.47
CA PRO A 8 -39.30 -34.53 12.10
C PRO A 8 -38.37 -33.43 11.55
N GLU A 9 -38.25 -33.40 10.22
CA GLU A 9 -37.64 -32.32 9.43
C GLU A 9 -38.39 -30.99 9.61
N PRO A 10 -37.66 -29.86 9.76
CA PRO A 10 -38.26 -28.54 9.64
C PRO A 10 -38.32 -28.09 8.16
N SER A 11 -39.55 -27.96 7.65
CA SER A 11 -39.82 -27.35 6.35
C SER A 11 -39.54 -25.84 6.39
N LEU A 12 -38.51 -25.38 5.67
CA LEU A 12 -38.27 -23.96 5.43
C LEU A 12 -38.78 -23.62 4.02
N ARG A 13 -40.00 -23.05 3.96
CA ARG A 13 -40.47 -22.31 2.78
C ARG A 13 -39.94 -20.87 2.86
N PRO A 14 -39.43 -20.30 1.75
CA PRO A 14 -39.06 -18.89 1.71
C PRO A 14 -40.31 -17.98 1.54
N PRO A 15 -40.34 -16.79 2.15
CA PRO A 15 -41.37 -15.79 1.86
C PRO A 15 -41.13 -15.11 0.50
N ALA A 16 -42.23 -14.92 -0.22
CA ALA A 16 -42.32 -14.31 -1.53
C ALA A 16 -41.90 -12.83 -1.54
N CYS A 17 -41.10 -12.43 -2.53
CA CYS A 17 -40.86 -11.04 -2.89
C CYS A 17 -42.11 -10.45 -3.54
N SER A 18 -42.62 -9.33 -2.99
CA SER A 18 -43.58 -8.46 -3.67
C SER A 18 -42.85 -7.30 -4.37
N PRO A 19 -43.35 -6.82 -5.52
CA PRO A 19 -42.66 -5.81 -6.33
C PRO A 19 -42.83 -4.40 -5.75
N PHE A 20 -41.69 -3.73 -5.62
CA PHE A 20 -41.56 -2.33 -5.21
C PHE A 20 -42.18 -1.41 -6.28
N GLY A 21 -43.11 -0.57 -5.84
CA GLY A 21 -43.85 0.37 -6.68
C GLY A 21 -42.97 1.46 -7.29
N ARG A 22 -43.28 1.79 -8.55
CA ARG A 22 -42.75 2.91 -9.32
C ARG A 22 -43.03 4.24 -8.60
N SER A 23 -41.96 4.92 -8.18
CA SER A 23 -42.00 6.35 -7.84
C SER A 23 -41.86 7.19 -9.12
N GLY A 24 -42.88 8.00 -9.38
CA GLY A 24 -42.98 8.87 -10.56
C GLY A 24 -42.01 10.04 -10.52
N ARG A 25 -41.25 10.18 -11.61
CA ARG A 25 -40.55 11.42 -11.97
C ARG A 25 -41.59 12.39 -12.55
N GLN A 26 -41.88 13.47 -11.85
CA GLN A 26 -42.49 14.65 -12.46
C GLN A 26 -41.43 15.72 -12.62
N SER A 27 -41.18 16.02 -13.89
CA SER A 27 -40.43 17.14 -14.40
C SER A 27 -41.24 18.42 -14.20
N ALA A 28 -40.65 19.44 -13.59
CA ALA A 28 -41.15 20.80 -13.69
C ALA A 28 -40.07 21.66 -14.34
N HIS A 29 -40.33 22.00 -15.60
CA HIS A 29 -39.66 23.07 -16.33
C HIS A 29 -39.96 24.41 -15.65
N ALA A 30 -38.91 25.17 -15.35
CA ALA A 30 -39.01 26.60 -15.08
C ALA A 30 -38.06 27.33 -16.03
N THR A 31 -38.65 27.81 -17.12
CA THR A 31 -38.10 28.79 -18.05
C THR A 31 -38.19 30.16 -17.39
N ILE A 32 -37.06 30.88 -17.19
CA ILE A 32 -37.09 32.34 -17.10
C ILE A 32 -35.92 32.94 -17.89
N ALA A 33 -36.36 33.67 -18.93
CA ALA A 33 -35.76 34.74 -19.70
C ALA A 33 -34.45 35.37 -19.21
N GLY A 34 -33.51 35.48 -20.15
CA GLY A 34 -32.42 36.43 -20.10
C GLY A 34 -32.93 37.86 -20.32
N THR A 35 -32.34 38.80 -19.57
CA THR A 35 -32.34 40.22 -19.89
C THR A 35 -30.92 40.75 -19.71
N ASN A 36 -30.42 41.35 -20.79
CA ASN A 36 -29.15 42.06 -20.85
C ASN A 36 -29.27 43.39 -20.10
N GLY A 37 -28.46 43.57 -19.05
CA GLY A 37 -28.27 44.84 -18.35
C GLY A 37 -26.80 45.20 -18.32
N ARG A 38 -26.41 46.21 -19.11
CA ARG A 38 -25.11 46.88 -19.06
C ARG A 38 -24.94 47.66 -17.75
N MET A 39 -23.68 48.03 -17.52
CA MET A 39 -23.20 49.25 -16.83
C MET A 39 -22.83 49.16 -15.34
N SER A 40 -21.51 49.28 -15.15
CA SER A 40 -20.82 50.31 -14.35
C SER A 40 -20.09 49.84 -13.09
N CYS A 41 -18.77 50.03 -13.14
CA CYS A 41 -17.84 50.00 -12.03
C CYS A 41 -18.25 50.94 -10.88
N PRO A 42 -17.77 50.63 -9.67
CA PRO A 42 -17.06 51.63 -8.91
C PRO A 42 -15.64 51.18 -8.57
N THR A 43 -14.73 52.11 -8.81
CA THR A 43 -13.38 52.22 -8.26
C THR A 43 -13.39 52.23 -6.73
N ALA A 44 -12.53 51.41 -6.12
CA ALA A 44 -12.03 51.65 -4.78
C ALA A 44 -10.54 51.29 -4.74
N ALA A 45 -9.73 52.32 -4.51
CA ALA A 45 -8.30 52.25 -4.37
C ALA A 45 -7.91 51.78 -2.96
N SER A 46 -6.89 50.94 -2.87
CA SER A 46 -6.06 50.82 -1.66
C SER A 46 -4.62 50.48 -2.04
N SER A 47 -3.79 51.53 -2.01
CA SER A 47 -2.36 51.51 -1.68
C SER A 47 -2.17 50.75 -0.35
N GLN A 48 -1.20 49.86 -0.14
CA GLN A 48 0.23 50.09 0.11
C GLN A 48 0.92 48.69 0.05
N GLY A 49 2.02 48.47 -0.66
CA GLY A 49 3.39 48.76 -0.19
C GLY A 49 4.16 47.45 0.10
N ILE A 50 4.83 46.88 -0.91
CA ILE A 50 5.72 45.72 -0.77
C ILE A 50 7.17 46.22 -0.70
N PRO A 51 7.94 46.00 0.39
CA PRO A 51 9.34 46.37 0.43
C PRO A 51 10.21 45.40 -0.38
N MET A 52 10.76 45.98 -1.43
CA MET A 52 11.87 45.57 -2.28
C MET A 52 13.14 45.27 -1.46
N ARG A 53 13.61 44.01 -1.45
CA ARG A 53 15.01 43.71 -1.06
C ARG A 53 15.64 42.42 -1.58
N HIS A 54 15.18 41.85 -2.71
CA HIS A 54 15.89 40.74 -3.35
C HIS A 54 15.77 40.83 -4.88
N LEU A 55 16.49 41.76 -5.50
CA LEU A 55 16.56 41.93 -6.95
C LEU A 55 17.99 42.28 -7.37
N VAL A 56 18.93 41.33 -7.18
CA VAL A 56 20.35 41.46 -7.62
C VAL A 56 20.93 40.13 -8.15
N PHE A 57 20.14 39.21 -8.73
CA PHE A 57 20.73 38.03 -9.42
C PHE A 57 20.01 37.66 -10.72
N ALA A 58 19.85 38.65 -11.60
CA ALA A 58 19.35 38.45 -12.96
C ALA A 58 20.20 39.20 -13.99
N VAL A 59 21.51 38.94 -14.01
CA VAL A 59 22.41 39.28 -15.12
C VAL A 59 23.49 38.22 -15.19
N LEU A 60 23.25 37.15 -15.96
CA LEU A 60 24.26 36.23 -16.54
C LEU A 60 23.56 35.36 -17.61
N CYS A 61 22.83 36.03 -18.51
CA CYS A 61 22.56 35.50 -19.85
C CYS A 61 23.60 36.11 -20.77
N SER A 62 24.50 35.28 -21.31
CA SER A 62 25.18 35.41 -22.62
C SER A 62 26.57 34.82 -22.50
N PHE A 63 26.73 33.56 -22.92
CA PHE A 63 27.90 33.02 -23.64
C PHE A 63 27.73 31.51 -23.70
N SER A 64 27.12 31.01 -24.78
CA SER A 64 27.41 29.73 -25.45
C SER A 64 26.32 29.42 -26.49
N LEU A 65 26.28 30.20 -27.58
CA LEU A 65 25.80 29.69 -28.87
C LEU A 65 27.02 29.62 -29.80
N GLY A 66 27.40 28.40 -30.15
CA GLY A 66 28.46 28.13 -31.11
C GLY A 66 28.64 26.63 -31.34
N ALA A 67 28.14 26.17 -32.49
CA ALA A 67 28.51 24.95 -33.21
C ALA A 67 28.07 23.60 -32.57
N CYS A 68 27.36 22.68 -33.23
CA CYS A 68 27.31 22.36 -34.66
C CYS A 68 25.90 21.96 -35.10
N ALA A 69 25.46 22.52 -36.23
CA ALA A 69 24.48 21.90 -37.11
C ALA A 69 25.25 21.00 -38.07
N GLN A 70 24.94 19.70 -38.10
CA GLN A 70 25.38 18.83 -39.18
C GLN A 70 24.25 17.86 -39.52
N SER A 71 23.56 18.18 -40.61
CA SER A 71 22.57 17.34 -41.28
C SER A 71 23.28 16.15 -41.93
N ALA A 72 22.88 14.94 -41.54
CA ALA A 72 23.34 13.69 -42.13
C ALA A 72 22.72 13.46 -43.52
N PRO A 73 23.46 12.89 -44.49
CA PRO A 73 22.90 12.44 -45.76
C PRO A 73 22.13 11.11 -45.59
N PRO A 74 21.28 10.73 -46.55
CA PRO A 74 20.51 9.50 -46.49
C PRO A 74 21.44 8.29 -46.67
N GLN A 75 21.41 7.34 -45.74
CA GLN A 75 22.13 6.08 -45.88
C GLN A 75 21.23 5.06 -46.56
N ASP A 76 21.63 4.72 -47.78
CA ASP A 76 21.07 3.65 -48.59
C ASP A 76 21.06 2.30 -47.86
N GLY A 77 20.03 1.52 -48.15
CA GLY A 77 19.90 0.15 -47.70
C GLY A 77 21.03 -0.73 -48.23
N SER A 78 21.94 -1.10 -47.34
CA SER A 78 22.73 -2.32 -47.47
C SER A 78 22.56 -3.12 -46.20
N GLY A 79 21.82 -4.24 -46.29
CA GLY A 79 21.56 -5.15 -45.19
C GLY A 79 22.85 -5.57 -44.50
N GLN A 80 22.97 -5.23 -43.23
CA GLN A 80 24.06 -5.70 -42.39
C GLN A 80 23.82 -7.20 -42.12
N LYS A 81 24.51 -8.05 -42.88
CA LYS A 81 24.72 -9.44 -42.51
C LYS A 81 25.37 -9.46 -41.14
N ILE A 82 24.60 -9.86 -40.13
CA ILE A 82 25.16 -10.25 -38.84
C ILE A 82 26.06 -11.45 -39.10
N SER A 83 27.36 -11.21 -39.10
CA SER A 83 28.36 -12.26 -39.00
C SER A 83 28.22 -12.85 -37.60
N VAL A 84 27.48 -13.96 -37.51
CA VAL A 84 27.56 -14.85 -36.36
C VAL A 84 28.95 -15.45 -36.42
N GLY A 85 29.88 -14.88 -35.66
CA GLY A 85 31.19 -15.46 -35.48
C GLY A 85 31.02 -16.90 -34.99
N SER A 86 31.49 -17.86 -35.78
CA SER A 86 31.56 -19.27 -35.39
C SER A 86 32.66 -19.42 -34.34
N ASN A 87 32.39 -18.94 -33.13
CA ASN A 87 33.14 -19.39 -31.98
C ASN A 87 32.60 -20.79 -31.68
N SER A 88 33.40 -21.78 -32.09
CA SER A 88 33.26 -23.17 -31.65
C SER A 88 32.96 -23.18 -30.15
N PRO A 89 31.97 -23.93 -29.65
CA PRO A 89 31.66 -23.96 -28.23
C PRO A 89 32.85 -24.63 -27.54
N ALA A 90 33.80 -23.82 -27.07
CA ALA A 90 34.76 -24.25 -26.09
C ALA A 90 33.92 -24.85 -24.96
N ALA A 91 34.12 -26.14 -24.69
CA ALA A 91 33.38 -26.88 -23.70
C ALA A 91 33.48 -26.16 -22.36
N THR A 92 32.49 -25.33 -22.07
CA THR A 92 32.29 -24.74 -20.76
C THR A 92 32.03 -25.92 -19.86
N LYS A 93 33.03 -26.25 -19.04
CA LYS A 93 32.90 -27.19 -17.95
C LYS A 93 31.59 -26.83 -17.23
N PRO A 94 30.62 -27.75 -17.11
CA PRO A 94 29.36 -27.44 -16.45
C PRO A 94 29.66 -26.81 -15.11
N ILE A 95 29.16 -25.60 -14.88
CA ILE A 95 29.12 -25.06 -13.53
C ILE A 95 28.27 -26.07 -12.77
N ALA A 96 28.87 -26.80 -11.85
CA ALA A 96 28.15 -27.75 -11.03
C ALA A 96 26.95 -27.02 -10.44
N GLU A 97 25.74 -27.48 -10.78
CA GLU A 97 24.53 -26.98 -10.14
C GLU A 97 24.78 -27.09 -8.64
N PRO A 98 24.64 -25.99 -7.88
CA PRO A 98 24.84 -26.13 -6.47
C PRO A 98 23.77 -27.11 -5.98
N SER A 99 24.21 -28.17 -5.32
CA SER A 99 23.32 -29.17 -4.75
C SER A 99 22.65 -28.54 -3.53
N PHE A 100 21.49 -27.93 -3.75
CA PHE A 100 20.72 -27.25 -2.71
C PHE A 100 19.86 -28.26 -1.93
N ALA A 101 20.55 -28.98 -1.05
CA ALA A 101 20.10 -29.62 0.19
C ALA A 101 18.78 -30.44 0.20
N ALA A 102 18.91 -31.68 0.67
CA ALA A 102 17.83 -32.46 1.25
C ALA A 102 17.08 -31.69 2.36
N GLY A 103 15.78 -31.97 2.53
CA GLY A 103 14.90 -31.29 3.50
C GLY A 103 13.70 -30.61 2.83
N SER A 104 12.87 -29.95 3.64
CA SER A 104 11.71 -29.21 3.13
C SER A 104 12.14 -27.88 2.47
N PRO A 105 11.36 -27.36 1.49
CA PRO A 105 11.62 -26.04 0.89
C PRO A 105 11.73 -24.91 1.92
N GLN A 106 10.92 -24.97 2.98
CA GLN A 106 10.90 -23.97 4.04
C GLN A 106 12.18 -23.97 4.87
N GLU A 107 12.74 -25.14 5.17
CA GLU A 107 14.03 -25.27 5.87
C GLU A 107 15.18 -24.74 5.02
N ARG A 108 15.18 -25.03 3.70
CA ARG A 108 16.16 -24.46 2.77
C ARG A 108 16.12 -22.94 2.77
N VAL A 109 14.93 -22.35 2.60
CA VAL A 109 14.74 -20.89 2.63
C VAL A 109 15.24 -20.29 3.95
N ARG A 110 14.92 -20.92 5.09
CA ARG A 110 15.40 -20.49 6.40
C ARG A 110 16.92 -20.54 6.51
N ASN A 111 17.55 -21.59 6.01
CA ASN A 111 19.00 -21.76 6.06
C ASN A 111 19.72 -20.76 5.16
N VAL A 112 19.18 -20.47 3.97
CA VAL A 112 19.70 -19.43 3.08
C VAL A 112 19.68 -18.06 3.77
N LEU A 113 18.56 -17.68 4.39
CA LEU A 113 18.45 -16.39 5.07
C LEU A 113 19.41 -16.26 6.26
N LYS A 114 19.57 -17.34 7.05
CA LYS A 114 20.57 -17.38 8.13
C LYS A 114 22.00 -17.28 7.61
N GLY A 115 22.29 -17.91 6.48
CA GLY A 115 23.60 -17.86 5.82
C GLY A 115 23.95 -16.47 5.29
N LEU A 116 22.94 -15.71 4.83
CA LEU A 116 23.13 -14.32 4.37
C LEU A 116 23.44 -13.38 5.54
N ASN A 117 22.67 -13.46 6.61
CA ASN A 117 22.92 -12.70 7.83
C ASN A 117 22.26 -13.38 9.04
N PRO A 118 23.06 -13.88 10.01
CA PRO A 118 22.54 -14.51 11.23
C PRO A 118 21.64 -13.61 12.09
N ALA A 119 21.74 -12.28 11.94
CA ALA A 119 20.91 -11.32 12.66
C ALA A 119 19.48 -11.18 12.09
N ILE A 120 19.21 -11.73 10.91
CA ILE A 120 17.86 -11.70 10.32
C ILE A 120 16.91 -12.54 11.17
N ARG A 121 15.92 -11.88 11.78
CA ARG A 121 14.80 -12.54 12.45
C ARG A 121 13.72 -12.85 11.44
N VAL A 122 13.44 -14.14 11.26
CA VAL A 122 12.39 -14.63 10.36
C VAL A 122 11.09 -14.79 11.14
N ASP A 123 10.11 -13.95 10.83
CA ASP A 123 8.81 -13.90 11.49
C ASP A 123 7.84 -14.96 10.91
N SER A 124 7.85 -15.16 9.58
CA SER A 124 7.04 -16.21 8.93
C SER A 124 7.63 -16.65 7.60
N ILE A 125 7.39 -17.91 7.21
CA ILE A 125 7.73 -18.48 5.89
C ILE A 125 6.47 -19.18 5.39
N GLU A 126 5.93 -18.71 4.27
CA GLU A 126 4.69 -19.21 3.68
C GLU A 126 4.89 -19.43 2.16
N PRO A 127 4.11 -20.31 1.51
CA PRO A 127 4.12 -20.42 0.05
C PRO A 127 3.76 -19.08 -0.62
N SER A 128 4.48 -18.72 -1.69
CA SER A 128 4.15 -17.53 -2.48
C SER A 128 3.09 -17.85 -3.54
N PRO A 129 2.23 -16.89 -3.91
CA PRO A 129 1.43 -16.97 -5.13
C PRO A 129 2.27 -17.11 -6.40
N VAL A 130 3.53 -16.64 -6.37
CA VAL A 130 4.50 -16.86 -7.44
C VAL A 130 5.06 -18.28 -7.32
N ARG A 131 4.81 -19.10 -8.34
CA ARG A 131 5.26 -20.51 -8.38
C ARG A 131 6.77 -20.63 -8.20
N GLY A 132 7.19 -21.60 -7.40
CA GLY A 132 8.59 -21.88 -7.13
C GLY A 132 9.24 -20.90 -6.14
N PHE A 133 8.46 -20.03 -5.50
CA PHE A 133 8.93 -19.10 -4.47
C PHE A 133 8.17 -19.27 -3.16
N HIS A 134 8.86 -19.00 -2.07
CA HIS A 134 8.30 -18.78 -0.75
C HIS A 134 8.32 -17.29 -0.45
N GLN A 135 7.26 -16.84 0.21
CA GLN A 135 7.19 -15.52 0.78
C GLN A 135 7.64 -15.59 2.23
N VAL A 136 8.57 -14.73 2.59
CA VAL A 136 9.13 -14.66 3.94
C VAL A 136 8.92 -13.27 4.50
N VAL A 137 8.39 -13.19 5.72
CA VAL A 137 8.40 -11.96 6.49
C VAL A 137 9.58 -12.01 7.45
N ALA A 138 10.46 -11.02 7.37
CA ALA A 138 11.61 -10.90 8.24
C ALA A 138 11.93 -9.44 8.51
N GLY A 139 12.10 -9.07 9.77
CA GLY A 139 12.47 -7.71 10.17
C GLY A 139 11.46 -6.64 9.72
N GLY A 140 10.18 -7.00 9.62
CA GLY A 140 9.12 -6.10 9.14
C GLY A 140 9.10 -5.88 7.63
N GLN A 141 9.86 -6.66 6.85
CA GLN A 141 9.87 -6.64 5.39
C GLN A 141 9.44 -7.97 4.81
N VAL A 142 8.90 -7.94 3.60
CA VAL A 142 8.56 -9.14 2.83
C VAL A 142 9.64 -9.38 1.78
N VAL A 143 10.18 -10.59 1.77
CA VAL A 143 11.14 -11.04 0.75
C VAL A 143 10.65 -12.33 0.12
N TYR A 144 11.03 -12.56 -1.13
CA TYR A 144 10.69 -13.76 -1.86
C TYR A 144 11.95 -14.55 -2.15
N VAL A 145 11.92 -15.83 -1.80
CA VAL A 145 13.07 -16.74 -1.97
C VAL A 145 12.61 -17.95 -2.77
N SER A 146 13.37 -18.33 -3.79
CA SER A 146 13.05 -19.52 -4.58
C SER A 146 13.14 -20.79 -3.73
N GLU A 147 12.40 -21.83 -4.10
CA GLU A 147 12.36 -23.12 -3.37
C GLU A 147 13.71 -23.85 -3.31
N ASP A 148 14.56 -23.59 -4.30
CA ASP A 148 15.94 -24.04 -4.37
C ASP A 148 16.91 -23.12 -3.61
N GLY A 149 16.44 -21.98 -3.11
CA GLY A 149 17.25 -21.01 -2.36
C GLY A 149 18.23 -20.20 -3.20
N LYS A 150 18.21 -20.33 -4.54
CA LYS A 150 19.14 -19.66 -5.46
C LYS A 150 18.87 -18.18 -5.64
N TYR A 151 17.60 -17.80 -5.64
CA TYR A 151 17.15 -16.46 -5.98
C TYR A 151 16.43 -15.84 -4.80
N LEU A 152 16.78 -14.60 -4.50
CA LEU A 152 16.09 -13.76 -3.54
C LEU A 152 15.78 -12.44 -4.20
N PHE A 153 14.55 -11.98 -4.08
CA PHE A 153 14.19 -10.61 -4.44
C PHE A 153 13.36 -9.95 -3.34
N GLN A 154 13.48 -8.63 -3.29
CA GLN A 154 12.81 -7.78 -2.31
C GLN A 154 11.86 -6.84 -3.05
N GLY A 155 10.68 -6.61 -2.47
CA GLY A 155 9.67 -5.73 -3.05
C GLY A 155 8.27 -6.22 -2.77
N GLU A 156 7.32 -5.60 -3.48
CA GLU A 156 5.90 -5.88 -3.32
C GLU A 156 5.38 -6.74 -4.46
N LEU A 157 4.57 -7.74 -4.13
CA LEU A 157 3.85 -8.56 -5.09
C LEU A 157 2.43 -8.01 -5.25
N MET A 158 2.16 -7.44 -6.41
CA MET A 158 0.83 -6.93 -6.77
C MET A 158 0.05 -7.97 -7.58
N ASP A 159 -1.12 -8.36 -7.09
CA ASP A 159 -2.14 -8.96 -7.93
C ASP A 159 -2.76 -7.86 -8.79
N VAL A 160 -2.44 -7.87 -10.08
CA VAL A 160 -2.91 -6.86 -11.04
C VAL A 160 -4.40 -7.00 -11.32
N ALA A 161 -4.93 -8.22 -11.32
CA ALA A 161 -6.33 -8.47 -11.58
C ALA A 161 -7.20 -8.01 -10.41
N ALA A 162 -6.80 -8.33 -9.18
CA ALA A 162 -7.48 -7.90 -7.97
C ALA A 162 -7.10 -6.48 -7.51
N ARG A 163 -6.09 -5.86 -8.15
CA ARG A 163 -5.47 -4.57 -7.74
C ARG A 163 -5.06 -4.56 -6.27
N LYS A 164 -4.44 -5.66 -5.82
CA LYS A 164 -4.16 -5.91 -4.40
C LYS A 164 -2.69 -6.19 -4.17
N ASN A 165 -2.11 -5.53 -3.16
CA ASN A 165 -0.77 -5.84 -2.69
C ASN A 165 -0.81 -7.08 -1.79
N LEU A 166 -0.23 -8.19 -2.26
CA LEU A 166 -0.21 -9.46 -1.53
C LEU A 166 0.86 -9.47 -0.44
N SER A 167 1.94 -8.71 -0.60
CA SER A 167 2.97 -8.54 0.43
C SER A 167 2.40 -7.81 1.66
N ASP A 168 1.60 -6.75 1.46
CA ASP A 168 0.97 -6.04 2.57
C ASP A 168 -0.06 -6.90 3.31
N VAL A 169 -0.78 -7.79 2.61
CA VAL A 169 -1.66 -8.78 3.25
C VAL A 169 -0.88 -9.69 4.20
N ALA A 170 0.26 -10.19 3.74
CA ALA A 170 1.10 -11.08 4.54
C ALA A 170 1.69 -10.36 5.76
N LEU A 171 2.19 -9.14 5.56
CA LEU A 171 2.74 -8.33 6.62
C LEU A 171 1.66 -7.91 7.63
N SER A 172 0.44 -7.62 7.16
CA SER A 172 -0.71 -7.31 8.02
C SER A 172 -1.11 -8.48 8.91
N LYS A 173 -0.99 -9.73 8.43
CA LYS A 173 -1.20 -10.94 9.27
C LYS A 173 -0.19 -10.96 10.42
N VAL A 174 1.10 -10.77 10.13
CA VAL A 174 2.16 -10.73 11.15
C VAL A 174 1.95 -9.59 12.15
N ARG A 175 1.65 -8.38 11.67
CA ARG A 175 1.31 -7.23 12.54
C ARG A 175 0.12 -7.54 13.44
N GLY A 176 -0.91 -8.17 12.90
CA GLY A 176 -2.09 -8.59 13.65
C GLY A 176 -1.77 -9.54 14.80
N GLU A 177 -0.88 -10.52 14.58
CA GLU A 177 -0.45 -11.42 15.65
C GLU A 177 0.35 -10.68 16.74
N VAL A 178 1.24 -9.77 16.36
CA VAL A 178 1.96 -8.93 17.34
C VAL A 178 1.00 -8.04 18.14
N LEU A 179 0.00 -7.46 17.50
CA LEU A 179 -1.01 -6.67 18.20
C LEU A 179 -1.83 -7.49 19.20
N LYS A 180 -2.01 -8.80 18.98
CA LYS A 180 -2.71 -9.67 19.95
C LYS A 180 -1.88 -9.95 21.20
N THR A 181 -0.54 -9.85 21.13
CA THR A 181 0.34 -10.09 22.29
C THR A 181 0.43 -8.90 23.23
N LEU A 182 0.01 -7.71 22.80
CA LEU A 182 0.08 -6.50 23.63
C LEU A 182 -1.06 -6.47 24.66
N PRO A 183 -0.78 -6.27 25.96
CA PRO A 183 -1.80 -6.14 26.99
C PRO A 183 -2.79 -5.00 26.72
N LEU A 184 -4.04 -5.14 27.18
CA LEU A 184 -5.01 -4.04 27.13
C LEU A 184 -4.65 -2.91 28.09
N ALA A 185 -3.96 -3.24 29.19
CA ALA A 185 -3.51 -2.27 30.20
C ALA A 185 -2.54 -1.22 29.64
N ASP A 186 -1.82 -1.56 28.56
CA ASP A 186 -0.88 -0.66 27.88
C ASP A 186 -1.57 0.18 26.79
N ARG A 187 -2.91 0.14 26.71
CA ARG A 187 -3.72 0.84 25.70
C ARG A 187 -4.65 1.84 26.34
N ILE A 188 -4.88 2.94 25.63
CA ILE A 188 -5.94 3.89 25.99
C ILE A 188 -7.14 3.61 25.10
N VAL A 189 -8.22 3.13 25.70
CA VAL A 189 -9.41 2.63 24.97
C VAL A 189 -10.54 3.66 25.00
N PHE A 190 -11.01 4.04 23.81
CA PHE A 190 -12.19 4.86 23.60
C PHE A 190 -13.28 4.00 22.95
N SER A 191 -14.23 3.55 23.75
CA SER A 191 -15.29 2.64 23.32
C SER A 191 -16.61 3.38 23.00
N PRO A 192 -17.36 2.91 21.99
CA PRO A 192 -18.73 3.35 21.77
C PRO A 192 -19.66 2.93 22.90
N THR A 193 -20.83 3.58 23.00
CA THR A 193 -21.90 3.08 23.87
C THR A 193 -22.44 1.76 23.31
N GLY A 194 -22.44 0.70 24.11
CA GLY A 194 -22.86 -0.64 23.70
C GLY A 194 -21.75 -1.44 23.03
N THR A 195 -22.11 -2.47 22.26
CA THR A 195 -21.13 -3.38 21.63
C THR A 195 -20.48 -2.72 20.40
N PRO A 196 -19.13 -2.66 20.31
CA PRO A 196 -18.44 -2.13 19.14
C PRO A 196 -18.73 -2.95 17.87
N LYS A 197 -18.98 -2.26 16.75
CA LYS A 197 -19.10 -2.85 15.40
C LYS A 197 -17.73 -3.14 14.80
N HIS A 198 -16.76 -2.28 15.11
CA HIS A 198 -15.37 -2.38 14.66
C HIS A 198 -14.43 -1.99 15.79
N LYS A 199 -13.22 -2.55 15.75
CA LYS A 199 -12.12 -2.17 16.63
C LYS A 199 -10.92 -1.78 15.80
N VAL A 200 -10.29 -0.66 16.13
CA VAL A 200 -9.07 -0.20 15.49
C VAL A 200 -8.00 0.08 16.53
N VAL A 201 -6.80 -0.41 16.26
CA VAL A 201 -5.62 -0.06 17.06
C VAL A 201 -4.88 1.06 16.32
N VAL A 202 -4.65 2.17 17.00
CA VAL A 202 -4.04 3.37 16.43
C VAL A 202 -2.72 3.66 17.13
N LEU A 203 -1.63 3.57 16.38
CA LEU A 203 -0.33 4.07 16.82
C LEU A 203 -0.37 5.60 16.77
N THR A 204 -0.28 6.26 17.92
CA THR A 204 -0.51 7.70 18.06
C THR A 204 0.66 8.41 18.74
N ASP A 205 0.80 9.70 18.42
CA ASP A 205 1.86 10.58 18.88
C ASP A 205 1.24 11.94 19.24
N ILE A 206 1.55 12.46 20.44
CA ILE A 206 0.95 13.69 20.98
C ILE A 206 1.40 14.95 20.22
N GLU A 207 2.60 14.93 19.62
CA GLU A 207 3.11 16.03 18.79
C GLU A 207 2.59 15.98 17.35
N CYS A 208 2.00 14.85 16.93
CA CYS A 208 1.48 14.71 15.57
C CYS A 208 0.16 15.48 15.38
N GLY A 209 0.17 16.49 14.52
CA GLY A 209 -1.02 17.30 14.20
C GLY A 209 -2.21 16.47 13.68
N TYR A 210 -1.97 15.42 12.89
CA TYR A 210 -3.03 14.53 12.43
C TYR A 210 -3.57 13.63 13.54
N CYS A 211 -2.74 13.18 14.48
CA CYS A 211 -3.19 12.42 15.64
C CYS A 211 -4.09 13.28 16.54
N ARG A 212 -3.73 14.55 16.76
CA ARG A 212 -4.56 15.52 17.49
C ARG A 212 -5.91 15.77 16.78
N LYS A 213 -5.90 15.93 15.46
CA LYS A 213 -7.13 16.05 14.67
C LYS A 213 -8.00 14.80 14.80
N PHE A 214 -7.42 13.61 14.62
CA PHE A 214 -8.13 12.34 14.76
C PHE A 214 -8.78 12.22 16.15
N HIS A 215 -8.03 12.58 17.21
CA HIS A 215 -8.56 12.57 18.57
C HIS A 215 -9.70 13.58 18.78
N SER A 216 -9.67 14.76 18.12
CA SER A 216 -10.78 15.73 18.20
C SER A 216 -12.11 15.19 17.65
N GLU A 217 -12.05 14.16 16.80
CA GLU A 217 -13.21 13.53 16.17
C GLU A 217 -13.62 12.21 16.88
N ILE A 218 -12.97 11.85 17.99
CA ILE A 218 -13.14 10.54 18.66
C ILE A 218 -14.59 10.24 19.05
N ALA A 219 -15.33 11.26 19.48
CA ALA A 219 -16.74 11.12 19.84
C ALA A 219 -17.61 10.74 18.63
N GLU A 220 -17.33 11.28 17.44
CA GLU A 220 -18.05 10.91 16.21
C GLU A 220 -17.69 9.49 15.75
N ILE A 221 -16.41 9.12 15.87
CA ILE A 221 -15.92 7.77 15.56
C ILE A 221 -16.62 6.74 16.45
N ASN A 222 -16.69 6.99 17.76
CA ASN A 222 -17.41 6.15 18.70
C ASN A 222 -18.93 6.13 18.42
N ARG A 223 -19.57 7.25 18.07
CA ARG A 223 -21.00 7.26 17.67
C ARG A 223 -21.29 6.36 16.47
N ARG A 224 -20.31 6.15 15.58
CA ARG A 224 -20.41 5.24 14.43
C ARG A 224 -20.20 3.77 14.81
N GLY A 225 -19.94 3.46 16.08
CA GLY A 225 -19.76 2.12 16.61
C GLY A 225 -18.32 1.59 16.48
N ILE A 226 -17.33 2.48 16.34
CA ILE A 226 -15.91 2.10 16.23
C ILE A 226 -15.24 2.32 17.58
N GLU A 227 -14.64 1.27 18.14
CA GLU A 227 -13.75 1.35 19.29
C GLU A 227 -12.33 1.66 18.82
N VAL A 228 -11.69 2.62 19.49
CA VAL A 228 -10.32 3.04 19.18
C VAL A 228 -9.42 2.72 20.36
N GLU A 229 -8.36 1.98 20.11
CA GLU A 229 -7.35 1.61 21.09
C GLU A 229 -6.03 2.30 20.72
N TYR A 230 -5.60 3.30 21.49
CA TYR A 230 -4.33 3.96 21.25
C TYR A 230 -3.17 3.18 21.84
N LEU A 231 -2.07 3.14 21.08
CA LEU A 231 -0.74 2.76 21.52
C LEU A 231 0.22 3.92 21.26
N ALA A 232 1.06 4.24 22.23
CA ALA A 232 2.04 5.30 22.09
C ALA A 232 3.11 4.93 21.05
N PHE A 233 3.37 5.84 20.10
CA PHE A 233 4.39 5.67 19.06
C PHE A 233 5.09 7.00 18.80
N PRO A 234 6.04 7.41 19.66
CA PRO A 234 6.76 8.68 19.51
C PRO A 234 7.62 8.63 18.26
N ARG A 235 7.27 9.42 17.23
CA ARG A 235 7.96 9.36 15.93
C ARG A 235 9.39 9.91 16.00
N ALA A 236 9.65 10.77 16.98
CA ALA A 236 10.99 11.26 17.30
C ALA A 236 11.89 10.18 17.94
N GLY A 237 11.34 9.01 18.25
CA GLY A 237 12.06 7.87 18.81
C GLY A 237 12.10 7.87 20.34
N LEU A 238 12.73 6.82 20.88
CA LEU A 238 12.89 6.62 22.32
C LEU A 238 13.84 7.70 22.89
N GLY A 239 13.45 8.31 24.01
CA GLY A 239 14.22 9.37 24.70
C GLY A 239 13.87 10.80 24.29
N SER A 240 12.99 10.97 23.31
CA SER A 240 12.37 12.26 22.96
C SER A 240 11.55 12.84 24.13
N ALA A 241 11.18 14.12 24.02
CA ALA A 241 10.33 14.76 25.04
C ALA A 241 8.97 14.04 25.15
N ASP A 242 8.38 13.62 24.03
CA ASP A 242 7.08 12.93 24.01
C ASP A 242 7.10 11.51 24.56
N TYR A 243 8.29 10.91 24.65
CA TYR A 243 8.47 9.59 25.23
C TYR A 243 8.62 9.62 26.77
N ARG A 244 9.05 10.75 27.34
CA ARG A 244 9.40 10.90 28.76
C ARG A 244 8.24 11.45 29.58
#